data_AF-A0ABD0ZR82-F1
#
_entry.id   AF-A0ABD0ZR82-F1
#
_cell.length_a   1.000
_cell.length_b   1.000
_cell.length_c   1.000
_cell.angle_alpha   90.00
_cell.angle_beta   90.00
_cell.angle_gamma   90.00
#
_symmetry.space_group_name_H-M   'P 1'
#
loop_
_entity.id
_entity.type
_entity.pdbx_description
1 polymer ?
#
loop_
_entity_poly.entity_id
_entity_poly.type
_entity_poly.pdbx_seq_one_letter_code
_entity_poly.pdbx_strand_id
1 'polypeptide(L)'
;MWTTAGVPSPRNGWSKNSVKSNLQHIVAVCEDKSLPEEVRIHIPWILWYTWKARNTLLFERTRVEPYTLLKKAQEEATLWHEINKQKIDKDSQTRGENGRGHLWVRPPLSFVKCNIGVSWSHPKRNSGTSWIARDDRGRVLFHSRRAYSKASSRLEAELISIHWSVESLSNMRQTKVIFEISSRDALEAVKTPQNWPLFQHIL
;
A
#
# COMPACT_ATOMS: atom_id res chain seq x y z
N MET A 1 11.29 -24.76 -0.67
CA MET A 1 10.52 -23.51 -0.45
C MET A 1 9.06 -23.74 -0.81
N TRP A 2 8.60 -23.65 -2.06
CA TRP A 2 7.17 -23.83 -2.40
C TRP A 2 6.59 -25.18 -1.99
N THR A 3 7.24 -26.28 -2.37
CA THR A 3 6.84 -27.63 -1.97
C THR A 3 6.86 -27.82 -0.46
N THR A 4 7.87 -27.27 0.21
CA THR A 4 8.02 -27.29 1.68
C THR A 4 6.89 -26.52 2.38
N ALA A 5 6.36 -25.49 1.73
CA ALA A 5 5.25 -24.69 2.21
C ALA A 5 3.86 -25.28 1.88
N GLY A 6 3.80 -26.48 1.30
CA GLY A 6 2.55 -27.11 0.86
C GLY A 6 1.92 -26.47 -0.38
N VAL A 7 2.63 -25.58 -1.08
CA VAL A 7 2.11 -24.93 -2.29
C VAL A 7 2.20 -25.89 -3.48
N PRO A 8 1.06 -26.23 -4.14
CA PRO A 8 1.06 -27.16 -5.25
C PRO A 8 1.84 -26.59 -6.44
N SER A 9 2.64 -27.45 -7.08
CA SER A 9 3.40 -27.05 -8.26
C SER A 9 2.51 -27.00 -9.51
N PRO A 10 2.84 -26.15 -10.51
CA PRO A 10 2.15 -26.15 -11.79
C PRO A 10 2.22 -27.53 -12.45
N ARG A 11 1.21 -27.90 -13.24
CA ARG A 11 1.13 -29.21 -13.94
C ARG A 11 2.38 -29.52 -14.78
N ASN A 12 2.97 -28.50 -15.41
CA ASN A 12 4.15 -28.62 -16.26
C ASN A 12 5.46 -28.26 -15.52
N GLY A 13 5.42 -28.18 -14.19
CA GLY A 13 6.52 -27.69 -13.36
C GLY A 13 6.73 -26.18 -13.44
N TRP A 14 7.70 -25.70 -12.66
CA TRP A 14 8.05 -24.28 -12.61
C TRP A 14 8.83 -23.87 -13.86
N SER A 15 8.41 -22.79 -14.50
CA SER A 15 9.12 -22.27 -15.67
C SER A 15 10.47 -21.68 -15.28
N LYS A 16 11.54 -22.09 -15.96
CA LYS A 16 12.88 -21.49 -15.81
C LYS A 16 13.01 -20.14 -16.51
N ASN A 17 12.17 -19.89 -17.52
CA ASN A 17 12.31 -18.75 -18.43
C ASN A 17 11.20 -17.69 -18.26
N SER A 18 10.15 -17.97 -17.47
CA SER A 18 9.02 -17.05 -17.30
C SER A 18 8.63 -16.88 -15.84
N VAL A 19 9.15 -15.81 -15.23
CA VAL A 19 8.72 -15.34 -13.90
C VAL A 19 7.23 -15.01 -13.91
N LYS A 20 6.71 -14.43 -15.00
CA LYS A 20 5.29 -14.10 -15.16
C LYS A 20 4.39 -15.33 -15.00
N SER A 21 4.71 -16.42 -15.71
CA SER A 21 3.93 -17.67 -15.63
C SER A 21 3.95 -18.26 -14.22
N ASN A 22 5.10 -18.21 -13.55
CA ASN A 22 5.23 -18.70 -12.18
C ASN A 22 4.39 -17.85 -11.20
N LEU A 23 4.42 -16.52 -11.34
CA LEU A 23 3.62 -15.62 -10.51
C LEU A 23 2.12 -15.80 -10.77
N GLN A 24 1.70 -15.97 -12.02
CA GLN A 24 0.30 -16.24 -12.36
C GLN A 24 -0.22 -17.52 -11.70
N HIS A 25 0.58 -18.59 -11.72
CA HIS A 25 0.24 -19.83 -11.00
C HIS A 25 0.11 -19.57 -9.50
N ILE A 26 1.08 -18.89 -8.89
CA ILE A 26 1.05 -18.60 -7.44
C ILE A 26 -0.19 -17.78 -7.06
N VAL A 27 -0.57 -16.78 -7.87
CA VAL A 27 -1.78 -15.99 -7.64
C VAL A 27 -3.03 -16.85 -7.77
N ALA A 28 -3.11 -17.73 -8.77
CA ALA A 28 -4.24 -18.65 -8.93
C ALA A 28 -4.38 -19.58 -7.71
N VAL A 29 -3.27 -20.07 -7.16
CA VAL A 29 -3.26 -20.91 -5.96
C VAL A 29 -3.78 -20.15 -4.73
N CYS A 30 -3.48 -18.85 -4.59
CA CYS A 30 -4.04 -18.04 -3.50
C CYS A 30 -5.57 -17.99 -3.52
N GLU A 31 -6.19 -18.09 -4.69
CA GLU A 31 -7.64 -17.95 -4.90
C GLU A 31 -8.37 -19.30 -4.87
N ASP A 32 -7.63 -20.41 -4.93
CA ASP A 32 -8.19 -21.77 -5.01
C ASP A 32 -8.77 -22.25 -3.67
N LYS A 33 -10.09 -22.10 -3.48
CA LYS A 33 -10.79 -22.51 -2.27
C LYS A 33 -10.75 -24.03 -1.98
N SER A 34 -10.30 -24.86 -2.92
CA SER A 34 -10.10 -26.29 -2.66
C SER A 34 -8.89 -26.56 -1.75
N LEU A 35 -7.97 -25.60 -1.63
CA LEU A 35 -6.80 -25.71 -0.77
C LEU A 35 -7.06 -25.19 0.64
N PRO A 36 -6.37 -25.76 1.65
CA PRO A 36 -6.43 -25.25 3.02
C PRO A 36 -6.16 -23.75 3.08
N GLU A 37 -6.97 -23.03 3.85
CA GLU A 37 -6.84 -21.58 4.01
C GLU A 37 -5.44 -21.18 4.49
N GLU A 38 -4.87 -21.96 5.42
CA GLU A 38 -3.52 -21.78 5.94
C GLU A 38 -2.47 -21.68 4.83
N VAL A 39 -2.49 -22.61 3.86
CA VAL A 39 -1.56 -22.61 2.73
C VAL A 39 -1.73 -21.34 1.89
N ARG A 40 -2.99 -20.91 1.67
CA ARG A 40 -3.30 -19.73 0.84
C ARG A 40 -2.84 -18.44 1.49
N ILE A 41 -3.05 -18.28 2.80
CA ILE A 41 -2.66 -17.07 3.54
C ILE A 41 -1.14 -16.96 3.69
N HIS A 42 -0.40 -18.07 3.66
CA HIS A 42 1.06 -18.07 3.76
C HIS A 42 1.76 -17.57 2.49
N ILE A 43 1.16 -17.76 1.30
CA ILE A 43 1.79 -17.47 0.01
C ILE A 43 2.28 -16.01 -0.13
N PRO A 44 1.48 -14.97 0.18
CA PRO A 44 1.94 -13.58 0.10
C PRO A 44 3.15 -13.30 0.98
N TRP A 45 3.19 -13.90 2.17
CA TRP A 45 4.28 -13.75 3.12
C TRP A 45 5.55 -14.45 2.65
N ILE A 46 5.43 -15.65 2.07
CA ILE A 46 6.57 -16.37 1.48
C ILE A 46 7.17 -15.56 0.33
N LEU A 47 6.35 -14.98 -0.55
CA LEU A 47 6.82 -14.08 -1.62
C LEU A 47 7.57 -12.88 -1.04
N TRP A 48 6.98 -12.21 -0.05
CA TRP A 48 7.57 -11.04 0.60
C TRP A 48 8.91 -11.36 1.27
N TYR A 49 8.98 -12.43 2.04
CA TYR A 49 10.20 -12.84 2.71
C TYR A 49 11.28 -13.31 1.74
N THR A 50 10.90 -14.00 0.66
CA THR A 50 11.84 -14.35 -0.42
C THR A 50 12.44 -13.10 -1.06
N TRP A 51 11.61 -12.09 -1.34
CA TRP A 51 12.07 -10.80 -1.86
C TRP A 51 13.02 -10.10 -0.87
N LYS A 52 12.66 -10.06 0.42
CA LYS A 52 13.52 -9.48 1.48
C LYS A 52 14.88 -10.18 1.54
N ALA A 53 14.92 -11.50 1.59
CA ALA A 53 16.17 -12.24 1.67
C ALA A 53 17.07 -12.04 0.43
N ARG A 54 16.47 -11.92 -0.75
CA ARG A 54 17.22 -11.56 -1.97
C ARG A 54 17.84 -10.17 -1.85
N ASN A 55 17.10 -9.20 -1.32
CA ASN A 55 17.62 -7.84 -1.13
C ASN A 55 18.70 -7.78 -0.05
N THR A 56 18.48 -8.43 1.10
CA THR A 56 19.49 -8.54 2.16
C THR A 56 20.78 -9.18 1.63
N LEU A 57 20.67 -10.23 0.81
CA LEU A 57 21.85 -10.82 0.17
C LEU A 57 22.57 -9.84 -0.76
N LEU A 58 21.84 -9.06 -1.55
CA LEU A 58 22.42 -8.13 -2.52
C LEU A 58 23.06 -6.90 -1.86
N PHE A 59 22.41 -6.34 -0.84
CA PHE A 59 22.82 -5.06 -0.23
C PHE A 59 23.65 -5.22 1.04
N GLU A 60 23.39 -6.25 1.83
CA GLU A 60 24.06 -6.49 3.13
C GLU A 60 25.03 -7.69 3.06
N ARG A 61 25.06 -8.43 1.94
CA ARG A 61 25.88 -9.64 1.73
C ARG A 61 25.61 -10.75 2.75
N THR A 62 24.47 -10.70 3.45
CA THR A 62 24.07 -11.69 4.42
C THR A 62 23.14 -12.72 3.79
N ARG A 63 23.43 -14.01 4.02
CA ARG A 63 22.55 -15.11 3.62
C ARG A 63 21.61 -15.46 4.76
N VAL A 64 20.32 -15.43 4.49
CA VAL A 64 19.29 -15.95 5.39
C VAL A 64 18.97 -17.38 5.01
N GLU A 65 18.94 -18.27 5.98
CA GLU A 65 18.66 -19.69 5.77
C GLU A 65 17.19 -19.88 5.31
N PRO A 66 16.94 -20.63 4.21
CA PRO A 66 15.59 -20.76 3.64
C PRO A 66 14.55 -21.35 4.58
N TYR A 67 14.94 -22.28 5.47
CA TYR A 67 14.01 -22.89 6.42
C TYR A 67 13.57 -21.90 7.49
N THR A 68 14.52 -21.18 8.11
CA THR A 68 14.23 -20.08 9.04
C THR A 68 13.31 -19.02 8.41
N LEU A 69 13.57 -18.67 7.15
CA LEU A 69 12.74 -17.72 6.40
C LEU A 69 11.31 -18.21 6.21
N LEU A 70 11.15 -19.46 5.79
CA LEU A 70 9.83 -20.06 5.59
C LEU A 70 9.04 -20.10 6.90
N LYS A 71 9.65 -20.60 7.99
CA LYS A 71 9.02 -20.66 9.30
C LYS A 71 8.55 -19.27 9.75
N LYS A 72 9.40 -18.26 9.63
CA LYS A 72 9.05 -16.87 9.98
C LYS A 72 7.92 -16.32 9.10
N ALA A 73 7.91 -16.64 7.82
CA ALA A 73 6.83 -16.22 6.92
C ALA A 73 5.49 -16.84 7.32
N GLN A 74 5.47 -18.12 7.71
CA GLN A 74 4.26 -18.82 8.16
C GLN A 74 3.76 -18.29 9.51
N GLU A 75 4.65 -18.09 10.48
CA GLU A 75 4.32 -17.52 11.79
C GLU A 75 3.68 -16.13 11.65
N GLU A 76 4.30 -15.24 10.89
CA GLU A 76 3.80 -13.88 10.66
C GLU A 76 2.46 -13.87 9.91
N ALA A 77 2.31 -14.78 8.93
CA ALA A 77 1.06 -14.93 8.19
C ALA A 77 -0.09 -15.37 9.09
N THR A 78 0.14 -16.38 9.93
CA THR A 78 -0.84 -16.90 10.88
C THR A 78 -1.21 -15.84 11.92
N LEU A 79 -0.21 -15.15 12.51
CA LEU A 79 -0.43 -14.06 13.46
C LEU A 79 -1.24 -12.92 12.85
N TRP A 80 -0.86 -12.48 11.65
CA TRP A 80 -1.58 -11.41 10.95
C TRP A 80 -3.03 -11.83 10.65
N HIS A 81 -3.23 -13.07 10.19
CA HIS A 81 -4.57 -13.56 9.88
C HIS A 81 -5.45 -13.62 11.14
N GLU A 82 -4.94 -14.16 12.25
CA GLU A 82 -5.67 -14.28 13.51
C GLU A 82 -6.07 -12.90 14.07
N ILE A 83 -5.14 -11.94 14.11
CA ILE A 83 -5.42 -10.58 14.58
C ILE A 83 -6.50 -9.90 13.75
N ASN A 84 -6.46 -10.08 12.42
CA ASN A 84 -7.42 -9.44 11.52
C ASN A 84 -8.78 -10.16 11.50
N LYS A 85 -8.82 -11.48 11.70
CA LYS A 85 -10.06 -12.23 11.89
C LYS A 85 -10.78 -11.79 13.15
N GLN A 86 -10.06 -11.66 14.27
CA GLN A 86 -10.62 -11.13 15.53
C GLN A 86 -11.13 -9.70 15.41
N LYS A 87 -10.47 -8.84 14.61
CA LYS A 87 -10.98 -7.49 14.31
C LYS A 87 -12.28 -7.54 13.53
N ILE A 88 -12.38 -8.40 12.51
CA ILE A 88 -13.60 -8.57 11.72
C ILE A 88 -14.75 -9.07 12.61
N ASP A 89 -14.49 -10.02 13.52
CA ASP A 89 -15.51 -10.56 14.43
C ASP A 89 -15.96 -9.52 15.46
N LYS A 90 -15.03 -8.72 16.01
CA LYS A 90 -15.34 -7.60 16.91
C LYS A 90 -16.09 -6.46 16.20
N ASP A 91 -15.72 -6.13 14.97
CA ASP A 91 -16.44 -5.15 14.15
C ASP A 91 -17.84 -5.65 13.76
N SER A 92 -18.05 -6.97 13.68
CA SER A 92 -19.36 -7.58 13.37
C SER A 92 -20.32 -7.50 14.56
N GLN A 93 -19.82 -7.62 15.80
CA GLN A 93 -20.64 -7.49 17.02
C GLN A 93 -20.90 -6.04 17.43
N THR A 94 -20.05 -5.10 17.00
CA THR A 94 -20.20 -3.66 17.31
C THR A 94 -20.91 -2.87 16.19
N ARG A 95 -21.54 -3.56 15.23
CA ARG A 95 -22.26 -2.96 14.10
C ARG A 95 -23.70 -2.51 14.42
N GLY A 96 -23.96 -2.24 15.70
CA GLY A 96 -24.93 -1.23 16.10
C GLY A 96 -24.29 0.15 15.96
N GLU A 97 -24.55 0.80 14.82
CA GLU A 97 -24.56 2.25 14.63
C GLU A 97 -23.28 3.05 14.38
N ASN A 98 -22.06 2.76 14.85
CA ASN A 98 -20.97 3.76 14.72
C ASN A 98 -19.57 3.33 14.23
N GLY A 99 -19.44 2.18 13.56
CA GLY A 99 -18.13 1.60 13.20
C GLY A 99 -17.89 1.28 11.73
N ARG A 100 -18.35 2.08 10.77
CA ARG A 100 -17.92 1.89 9.37
C ARG A 100 -16.50 2.41 9.22
N GLY A 101 -15.51 1.51 9.22
CA GLY A 101 -14.20 1.80 8.63
C GLY A 101 -14.43 2.47 7.26
N HIS A 102 -13.75 3.59 7.00
CA HIS A 102 -13.94 4.40 5.80
C HIS A 102 -13.67 3.56 4.54
N LEU A 103 -14.69 2.86 4.06
CA LEU A 103 -14.70 2.28 2.74
C LEU A 103 -14.58 3.43 1.75
N TRP A 104 -13.73 3.26 0.75
CA TRP A 104 -13.57 4.25 -0.31
C TRP A 104 -14.94 4.59 -0.91
N VAL A 105 -15.31 5.87 -0.87
CA VAL A 105 -16.59 6.35 -1.38
C VAL A 105 -16.40 6.82 -2.82
N ARG A 106 -17.22 6.32 -3.74
CA ARG A 106 -17.27 6.77 -5.13
C ARG A 106 -17.45 8.30 -5.23
N PRO A 107 -16.70 9.02 -6.07
CA PRO A 107 -16.99 10.43 -6.35
C PRO A 107 -18.28 10.60 -7.18
N PRO A 108 -18.90 11.78 -7.17
CA PRO A 108 -20.01 12.10 -8.08
C PRO A 108 -19.62 11.89 -9.55
N LEU A 109 -20.63 11.72 -10.42
CA LEU A 109 -20.40 11.59 -11.86
C LEU A 109 -19.60 12.80 -12.40
N SER A 110 -18.66 12.55 -13.31
CA SER A 110 -17.71 13.54 -13.87
C SER A 110 -16.65 14.10 -12.92
N PHE A 111 -16.61 13.65 -11.66
CA PHE A 111 -15.52 13.97 -10.74
C PHE A 111 -14.48 12.85 -10.70
N VAL A 112 -13.25 13.26 -10.45
CA VAL A 112 -12.13 12.37 -10.17
C VAL A 112 -11.82 12.44 -8.69
N LYS A 113 -11.62 11.29 -8.04
CA LYS A 113 -11.16 11.22 -6.65
C LYS A 113 -9.67 10.94 -6.62
N CYS A 114 -8.89 11.83 -6.02
CA CYS A 114 -7.45 11.73 -5.88
C CYS A 114 -7.07 11.42 -4.43
N ASN A 115 -6.52 10.22 -4.19
CA ASN A 115 -5.96 9.84 -2.90
C ASN A 115 -4.47 10.21 -2.86
N ILE A 116 -4.05 10.99 -1.86
CA ILE A 116 -2.65 11.37 -1.66
C ILE A 116 -2.04 10.52 -0.54
N GLY A 117 -0.90 9.90 -0.82
CA GLY A 117 -0.13 9.09 0.12
C GLY A 117 1.23 9.72 0.41
N VAL A 118 1.57 9.86 1.69
CA VAL A 118 2.81 10.49 2.14
C VAL A 118 3.50 9.60 3.17
N SER A 119 4.81 9.45 3.03
CA SER A 119 5.70 8.88 4.03
C SER A 119 6.81 9.88 4.33
N TRP A 120 7.21 10.00 5.59
CA TRP A 120 8.29 10.88 5.99
C TRP A 120 9.15 10.21 7.06
N SER A 121 10.46 10.39 6.94
CA SER A 121 11.45 9.87 7.87
C SER A 121 12.17 11.03 8.54
N HIS A 122 11.87 11.24 9.83
CA HIS A 122 12.53 12.26 10.66
C HIS A 122 14.07 12.22 10.59
N PRO A 123 14.76 11.08 10.82
CA PRO A 123 16.23 11.07 10.88
C PRO A 123 16.90 11.39 9.54
N LYS A 124 16.24 11.10 8.41
CA LYS A 124 16.80 11.33 7.07
C LYS A 124 16.25 12.60 6.40
N ARG A 125 15.21 13.20 6.97
CA ARG A 125 14.42 14.31 6.36
C ARG A 125 13.96 14.00 4.93
N ASN A 126 13.80 12.72 4.62
CA ASN A 126 13.34 12.24 3.33
C ASN A 126 11.84 11.99 3.41
N SER A 127 11.14 12.33 2.34
CA SER A 127 9.73 11.98 2.17
C SER A 127 9.50 11.23 0.87
N GLY A 128 8.60 10.25 0.93
CA GLY A 128 7.98 9.63 -0.23
C GLY A 128 6.59 10.20 -0.39
N THR A 129 6.23 10.55 -1.61
CA THR A 129 4.94 11.15 -1.95
C THR A 129 4.35 10.40 -3.12
N SER A 130 3.04 10.24 -3.13
CA SER A 130 2.33 9.53 -4.18
C SER A 130 0.89 10.00 -4.24
N TRP A 131 0.29 9.84 -5.40
CA TRP A 131 -1.14 10.08 -5.57
C TRP A 131 -1.72 9.14 -6.60
N ILE A 132 -3.01 8.82 -6.44
CA ILE A 132 -3.78 8.01 -7.37
C ILE A 132 -5.15 8.60 -7.59
N ALA A 133 -5.51 8.82 -8.85
CA ALA A 133 -6.73 9.45 -9.30
C ALA A 133 -7.66 8.40 -9.93
N ARG A 134 -8.91 8.31 -9.44
CA ARG A 134 -9.91 7.34 -9.89
C ARG A 134 -11.21 8.01 -10.32
N ASP A 135 -11.87 7.42 -11.32
CA ASP A 135 -13.20 7.85 -11.75
C ASP A 135 -14.31 7.34 -10.81
N ASP A 136 -15.57 7.67 -11.13
CA ASP A 136 -16.75 7.19 -10.39
C ASP A 136 -16.86 5.66 -10.39
N ARG A 137 -16.35 4.97 -11.41
CA ARG A 137 -16.34 3.51 -11.50
C ARG A 137 -15.18 2.86 -10.73
N GLY A 138 -14.34 3.66 -10.06
CA GLY A 138 -13.16 3.19 -9.34
C GLY A 138 -11.99 2.81 -10.26
N ARG A 139 -12.07 3.10 -11.56
CA ARG A 139 -10.98 2.85 -12.49
C ARG A 139 -9.89 3.89 -12.25
N VAL A 140 -8.64 3.42 -12.21
CA VAL A 140 -7.48 4.29 -12.11
C VAL A 140 -7.29 5.02 -13.43
N LEU A 141 -7.32 6.35 -13.39
CA LEU A 141 -7.07 7.20 -14.55
C LEU A 141 -5.60 7.61 -14.61
N PHE A 142 -5.08 8.10 -13.48
CA PHE A 142 -3.74 8.64 -13.37
C PHE A 142 -3.14 8.28 -12.01
N HIS A 143 -1.83 8.17 -11.94
CA HIS A 143 -1.11 8.05 -10.68
C HIS A 143 0.33 8.52 -10.86
N SER A 144 0.96 8.93 -9.76
CA SER A 144 2.39 9.19 -9.77
C SER A 144 2.98 8.99 -8.37
N ARG A 145 4.32 8.91 -8.32
CA ARG A 145 5.09 8.87 -7.08
C ARG A 145 6.39 9.64 -7.25
N ARG A 146 6.84 10.28 -6.18
CA ARG A 146 8.08 11.04 -6.14
C ARG A 146 8.70 10.94 -4.75
N ALA A 147 10.01 11.16 -4.66
CA ALA A 147 10.70 11.33 -3.40
C ALA A 147 11.23 12.76 -3.30
N TYR A 148 11.14 13.35 -2.11
CA TYR A 148 11.75 14.63 -1.79
C TYR A 148 12.76 14.43 -0.66
N SER A 149 13.86 15.18 -0.74
CA SER A 149 14.81 15.31 0.36
C SER A 149 14.60 16.63 1.09
N LYS A 150 15.15 16.72 2.31
CA LYS A 150 15.17 17.95 3.14
C LYS A 150 13.81 18.46 3.65
N ALA A 151 12.74 17.66 3.58
CA ALA A 151 11.49 18.00 4.27
C ALA A 151 11.75 18.04 5.79
N SER A 152 11.65 19.22 6.39
CA SER A 152 12.01 19.53 7.77
C SER A 152 11.00 18.98 8.77
N SER A 153 9.75 18.81 8.34
CA SER A 153 8.70 18.21 9.15
C SER A 153 7.78 17.30 8.32
N ARG A 154 7.00 16.48 9.02
CA ARG A 154 5.93 15.69 8.39
C ARG A 154 4.89 16.56 7.72
N LEU A 155 4.48 17.66 8.36
CA LEU A 155 3.51 18.61 7.82
C LEU A 155 4.02 19.23 6.51
N GLU A 156 5.28 19.65 6.47
CA GLU A 156 5.91 20.16 5.25
C GLU A 156 5.88 19.12 4.11
N ALA A 157 6.23 17.86 4.41
CA ALA A 157 6.16 16.78 3.44
C ALA A 157 4.72 16.54 2.92
N GLU A 158 3.72 16.66 3.80
CA GLU A 158 2.31 16.54 3.43
C GLU A 158 1.86 17.71 2.55
N LEU A 159 2.22 18.94 2.88
CA LEU A 159 1.90 20.13 2.08
C LEU A 159 2.57 20.09 0.69
N ILE A 160 3.85 19.71 0.61
CA ILE A 160 4.55 19.50 -0.67
C ILE A 160 3.83 18.43 -1.51
N SER A 161 3.35 17.36 -0.87
CA SER A 161 2.61 16.29 -1.56
C SER A 161 1.29 16.79 -2.13
N ILE A 162 0.56 17.60 -1.36
CA ILE A 162 -0.70 18.21 -1.79
C ILE A 162 -0.45 19.14 -2.97
N HIS A 163 0.49 20.08 -2.82
CA HIS A 163 0.87 21.04 -3.86
C HIS A 163 1.20 20.32 -5.17
N TRP A 164 2.10 19.33 -5.11
CA TRP A 164 2.51 18.57 -6.29
C TRP A 164 1.36 17.76 -6.92
N SER A 165 0.44 17.21 -6.12
CA SER A 165 -0.70 16.45 -6.63
C SER A 165 -1.70 17.37 -7.36
N VAL A 166 -1.96 18.56 -6.80
CA VAL A 166 -2.81 19.59 -7.40
C VAL A 166 -2.20 20.10 -8.70
N GLU A 167 -0.92 20.47 -8.68
CA GLU A 167 -0.17 20.91 -9.86
C GLU A 167 -0.22 19.85 -10.98
N SER A 168 0.03 18.58 -10.63
CA SER A 168 0.03 17.48 -11.59
C SER A 168 -1.33 17.29 -12.27
N LEU A 169 -2.42 17.30 -11.51
CA LEU A 169 -3.78 17.13 -12.05
C LEU A 169 -4.27 18.36 -12.81
N SER A 170 -3.88 19.56 -12.39
CA SER A 170 -4.12 20.80 -13.12
C SER A 170 -3.45 20.79 -14.49
N ASN A 171 -2.17 20.37 -14.55
CA ASN A 171 -1.42 20.22 -15.81
C ASN A 171 -2.03 19.17 -16.76
N MET A 172 -2.73 18.17 -16.22
CA MET A 172 -3.51 17.19 -16.99
C MET A 172 -4.96 17.64 -17.27
N ARG A 173 -5.26 18.93 -17.05
CA ARG A 173 -6.57 19.57 -17.29
C ARG A 173 -7.72 18.92 -16.51
N GLN A 174 -7.44 18.33 -15.35
CA GLN A 174 -8.47 17.79 -14.46
C GLN A 174 -9.01 18.91 -13.56
N THR A 175 -10.20 19.41 -13.88
CA THR A 175 -10.81 20.56 -13.20
C THR A 175 -11.80 20.19 -12.10
N LYS A 176 -12.32 18.95 -12.11
CA LYS A 176 -13.28 18.42 -11.13
C LYS A 176 -12.66 17.30 -10.31
N VAL A 177 -11.87 17.68 -9.30
CA VAL A 177 -11.13 16.74 -8.46
C VAL A 177 -11.52 16.86 -6.99
N ILE A 178 -11.77 15.72 -6.35
CA ILE A 178 -11.90 15.59 -4.89
C ILE A 178 -10.59 15.01 -4.37
N PHE A 179 -9.84 15.79 -3.59
CA PHE A 179 -8.61 15.34 -2.96
C PHE A 179 -8.90 14.74 -1.58
N GLU A 180 -8.37 13.54 -1.33
CA GLU A 180 -8.40 12.88 -0.03
C GLU A 180 -7.00 12.91 0.59
N ILE A 181 -6.90 13.60 1.71
CA ILE A 181 -5.68 13.89 2.44
C ILE A 181 -5.77 13.19 3.80
N SER A 182 -4.71 12.48 4.20
CA SER A 182 -4.69 11.70 5.44
C SER A 182 -4.40 12.51 6.71
N SER A 183 -4.07 13.80 6.57
CA SER A 183 -3.62 14.68 7.64
C SER A 183 -4.59 15.82 7.87
N ARG A 184 -5.04 15.95 9.12
CA ARG A 184 -5.93 17.04 9.54
C ARG A 184 -5.18 18.37 9.54
N ASP A 185 -3.95 18.39 10.03
CA ASP A 185 -3.14 19.63 10.10
C ASP A 185 -2.84 20.17 8.70
N ALA A 186 -2.51 19.30 7.74
CA ALA A 186 -2.30 19.70 6.36
C ALA A 186 -3.59 20.24 5.72
N LEU A 187 -4.75 19.64 6.02
CA LEU A 187 -6.05 20.13 5.55
C LEU A 187 -6.37 21.51 6.13
N GLU A 188 -6.17 21.72 7.43
CA GLU A 188 -6.39 23.00 8.09
C GLU A 188 -5.43 24.08 7.56
N ALA A 189 -4.17 23.73 7.31
CA ALA A 189 -3.18 24.61 6.71
C ALA A 189 -3.58 25.08 5.31
N VAL A 190 -4.11 24.18 4.47
CA VAL A 190 -4.63 24.53 3.14
C VAL A 190 -5.89 25.39 3.22
N LYS A 191 -6.78 25.12 4.18
CA LYS A 191 -8.04 25.88 4.34
C LYS A 191 -7.84 27.26 4.95
N THR A 192 -6.90 27.41 5.87
CA THR A 192 -6.65 28.65 6.62
C THR A 192 -5.17 29.04 6.58
N PRO A 193 -4.59 29.32 5.39
CA PRO A 193 -3.15 29.52 5.26
C PRO A 193 -2.59 30.60 6.19
N GLN A 194 -3.37 31.64 6.48
CA GLN A 194 -2.96 32.77 7.31
C GLN A 194 -2.54 32.35 8.73
N ASN A 195 -3.08 31.24 9.25
CA ASN A 195 -2.74 30.69 10.56
C ASN A 195 -1.43 29.87 10.56
N TRP A 196 -0.83 29.66 9.39
CA TRP A 196 0.34 28.79 9.19
C TRP A 196 1.49 29.53 8.49
N PRO A 197 2.01 30.64 9.08
CA PRO A 197 2.96 31.54 8.42
C PRO A 197 4.27 30.85 8.01
N LEU A 198 4.69 29.79 8.72
CA LEU A 198 5.90 29.03 8.41
C LEU A 198 5.83 28.27 7.07
N PHE A 199 4.62 28.02 6.55
CA PHE A 199 4.40 27.19 5.36
C PHE A 199 3.86 27.97 4.15
N GLN A 200 3.86 29.31 4.22
CA GLN A 200 3.40 30.22 3.15
C GLN A 200 4.13 30.07 1.82
N HIS A 201 5.33 29.47 1.81
CA HIS A 201 6.08 29.22 0.60
C HIS A 201 5.59 27.98 -0.18
N ILE A 202 4.70 27.17 0.41
CA ILE A 202 4.11 25.95 -0.19
C ILE A 202 2.61 26.12 -0.45
N LEU A 203 1.92 26.79 0.49
CA LEU A 203 0.48 27.09 0.47
C LEU A 203 0.16 28.22 -0.51
#